data_AF-A0A0S8CMB9-F1
#
_entry.id   AF-A0A0S8CMB9-F1
#
_cell.length_a   1.000
_cell.length_b   1.000
_cell.length_c   1.000
_cell.angle_alpha   90.00
_cell.angle_beta   90.00
_cell.angle_gamma   90.00
#
_symmetry.space_group_name_H-M   'P 1'
#
loop_
_entity.id
_entity.type
_entity.pdbx_description
1 polymer ?
#
loop_
_entity_poly.entity_id
_entity_poly.type
_entity_poly.pdbx_seq_one_letter_code
_entity_poly.pdbx_strand_id
1 'polypeptide(L)'
;AIFRQNIGGGTELGKKAKEYIDRGDLVPDEITIPMILDRLKEDDCKNGWLLDGFPRNKVQAETLAKALADAGIDLDYVIEIVLDRDIAKLRITGRRLCVNDNNHPNHIAFDAIKPVEKEGKLVCRVCGGDLKTRPDDQDDTAIDKRHNIYYDEVTGTMAAVNYFKQLKGPKVISVDGTPSIAEVSDAIMKELA
;
A
#
# COMPACT_ATOMS: atom_id res chain seq x y z
N ALA A 1 -1.64 11.67 5.99
CA ALA A 1 -2.57 10.55 6.26
C ALA A 1 -3.92 11.13 6.68
N ILE A 2 -4.93 10.93 5.85
CA ILE A 2 -6.25 11.62 5.90
C ILE A 2 -6.91 11.53 7.28
N PHE A 3 -6.93 10.33 7.88
CA PHE A 3 -7.49 10.10 9.21
C PHE A 3 -6.81 10.93 10.30
N ARG A 4 -5.46 10.93 10.34
CA ARG A 4 -4.70 11.69 11.36
C ARG A 4 -4.97 13.19 11.27
N GLN A 5 -5.08 13.73 10.07
CA GLN A 5 -5.38 15.15 9.85
C GLN A 5 -6.81 15.48 10.28
N ASN A 6 -7.80 14.67 9.89
CA ASN A 6 -9.19 14.90 10.25
C ASN A 6 -9.44 14.80 11.77
N ILE A 7 -8.86 13.78 12.42
CA ILE A 7 -8.96 13.55 13.87
C ILE A 7 -8.22 14.64 14.63
N GLY A 8 -6.97 14.92 14.26
CA GLY A 8 -6.14 15.95 14.91
C GLY A 8 -6.70 17.37 14.73
N GLY A 9 -7.35 17.64 13.59
CA GLY A 9 -8.02 18.90 13.30
C GLY A 9 -9.43 19.02 13.89
N GLY A 10 -9.96 17.98 14.54
CA GLY A 10 -11.28 18.03 15.19
C GLY A 10 -12.45 18.26 14.21
N THR A 11 -12.30 17.85 12.95
CA THR A 11 -13.38 17.92 11.96
C THR A 11 -14.57 17.05 12.37
N GLU A 12 -15.77 17.35 11.87
CA GLU A 12 -16.97 16.55 12.19
C GLU A 12 -16.81 15.08 11.76
N LEU A 13 -16.22 14.82 10.59
CA LEU A 13 -15.87 13.47 10.16
C LEU A 13 -14.78 12.88 11.06
N GLY A 14 -13.76 13.65 11.42
CA GLY A 14 -12.67 13.24 12.30
C GLY A 14 -13.15 12.77 13.67
N LYS A 15 -14.09 13.48 14.27
CA LYS A 15 -14.72 13.09 15.55
C LYS A 15 -15.43 11.75 15.42
N LYS A 16 -16.26 11.57 14.38
CA LYS A 16 -16.95 10.30 14.12
C LYS A 16 -15.97 9.16 13.90
N ALA A 17 -14.96 9.35 13.04
CA ALA A 17 -13.92 8.34 12.78
C ALA A 17 -13.16 7.95 14.06
N LYS A 18 -12.88 8.92 14.94
CA LYS A 18 -12.21 8.68 16.22
C LYS A 18 -12.99 7.72 17.11
N GLU A 19 -14.33 7.81 17.15
CA GLU A 19 -15.17 6.92 17.97
C GLU A 19 -15.00 5.45 17.58
N TYR A 20 -14.90 5.14 16.28
CA TYR A 20 -14.65 3.78 15.81
C TYR A 20 -13.22 3.32 16.12
N ILE A 21 -12.22 4.18 15.85
CA ILE A 21 -10.81 3.87 16.07
C ILE A 21 -10.52 3.61 17.55
N ASP A 22 -11.08 4.41 18.45
CA ASP A 22 -10.90 4.27 19.91
C ASP A 22 -11.46 2.93 20.42
N ARG A 23 -12.47 2.37 19.75
CA ARG A 23 -13.02 1.03 20.04
C ARG A 23 -12.26 -0.11 19.35
N GLY A 24 -11.30 0.21 18.49
CA GLY A 24 -10.60 -0.76 17.65
C GLY A 24 -11.41 -1.23 16.43
N ASP A 25 -12.50 -0.55 16.09
CA ASP A 25 -13.34 -0.84 14.94
C ASP A 25 -12.77 -0.24 13.65
N LEU A 26 -13.15 -0.82 12.51
CA LEU A 26 -12.92 -0.20 11.21
C LEU A 26 -13.87 1.00 11.03
N VAL A 27 -13.35 2.09 10.48
CA VAL A 27 -14.18 3.26 10.17
C VAL A 27 -15.05 2.94 8.94
N PRO A 28 -16.38 3.11 9.03
CA PRO A 28 -17.29 2.87 7.91
C PRO A 28 -16.95 3.66 6.64
N ASP A 29 -17.34 3.12 5.48
CA ASP A 29 -17.10 3.73 4.17
C ASP A 29 -17.83 5.08 4.02
N GLU A 30 -19.00 5.21 4.63
CA GLU A 30 -19.80 6.45 4.69
C GLU A 30 -19.10 7.60 5.43
N ILE A 31 -18.05 7.32 6.21
CA ILE A 31 -17.19 8.34 6.82
C ILE A 31 -15.90 8.47 6.02
N THR A 32 -15.32 7.34 5.60
CA THR A 32 -14.02 7.30 4.92
C THR A 32 -14.06 8.01 3.55
N ILE A 33 -15.09 7.78 2.74
CA ILE A 33 -15.19 8.36 1.40
C ILE A 33 -15.36 9.88 1.45
N PRO A 34 -16.27 10.46 2.27
CA PRO A 34 -16.31 11.91 2.45
C PRO A 34 -14.99 12.51 2.90
N MET A 35 -14.25 11.86 3.81
CA MET A 35 -12.92 12.34 4.22
C MET A 35 -11.92 12.36 3.06
N ILE A 36 -11.97 11.37 2.17
CA ILE A 36 -11.14 11.33 0.97
C ILE A 36 -11.54 12.47 0.03
N LEU A 37 -12.84 12.64 -0.26
CA LEU A 37 -13.31 13.70 -1.14
C LEU A 37 -12.96 15.10 -0.63
N ASP A 38 -13.12 15.35 0.67
CA ASP A 38 -12.76 16.63 1.29
C ASP A 38 -11.25 16.89 1.12
N ARG A 39 -10.42 15.86 1.29
CA ARG A 39 -8.98 15.97 1.09
C ARG A 39 -8.63 16.27 -0.38
N LEU A 40 -9.26 15.59 -1.33
CA LEU A 40 -8.98 15.74 -2.75
C LEU A 40 -9.43 17.11 -3.32
N LYS A 41 -10.29 17.84 -2.59
CA LYS A 41 -10.72 19.20 -2.96
C LYS A 41 -9.77 20.30 -2.47
N GLU A 42 -8.77 19.98 -1.65
CA GLU A 42 -7.78 20.95 -1.20
C GLU A 42 -6.90 21.45 -2.35
N ASP A 43 -6.37 22.67 -2.22
CA ASP A 43 -5.67 23.36 -3.31
C ASP A 43 -4.44 22.62 -3.84
N ASP A 44 -3.77 21.84 -2.99
CA ASP A 44 -2.57 21.08 -3.37
C ASP A 44 -2.89 19.84 -4.22
N CYS A 45 -4.14 19.37 -4.23
CA CYS A 45 -4.60 18.26 -5.08
C CYS A 45 -5.02 18.69 -6.49
N LYS A 46 -5.07 20.00 -6.77
CA LYS A 46 -5.47 20.52 -8.09
C LYS A 46 -4.54 20.10 -9.22
N ASN A 47 -3.27 19.83 -8.93
CA ASN A 47 -2.27 19.40 -9.91
C ASN A 47 -2.13 17.87 -9.99
N GLY A 48 -3.01 17.12 -9.32
CA GLY A 48 -2.97 15.68 -9.23
C GLY A 48 -2.83 15.18 -7.80
N TRP A 49 -3.04 13.89 -7.64
CA TRP A 49 -3.04 13.23 -6.34
C TRP A 49 -2.67 11.75 -6.52
N LEU A 50 -2.14 11.16 -5.45
CA LEU A 50 -1.93 9.72 -5.34
C LEU A 50 -2.67 9.24 -4.10
N LEU A 51 -3.70 8.42 -4.30
CA LEU A 51 -4.43 7.76 -3.22
C LEU A 51 -3.83 6.38 -3.00
N ASP A 52 -3.29 6.13 -1.81
CA ASP A 52 -2.67 4.86 -1.43
C ASP A 52 -3.38 4.27 -0.20
N GLY A 53 -3.63 2.96 -0.24
CA GLY A 53 -4.24 2.18 0.84
C GLY A 53 -5.77 2.10 0.84
N PHE A 54 -6.45 2.73 -0.13
CA PHE A 54 -7.91 2.64 -0.33
C PHE A 54 -8.22 2.74 -1.84
N PRO A 55 -9.17 1.96 -2.39
CA PRO A 55 -10.06 0.99 -1.73
C PRO A 55 -9.40 -0.36 -1.44
N ARG A 56 -9.95 -1.11 -0.49
CA ARG A 56 -9.45 -2.45 -0.07
C ARG A 56 -10.41 -3.60 -0.40
N ASN A 57 -11.62 -3.29 -0.87
CA ASN A 57 -12.63 -4.26 -1.29
C ASN A 57 -13.44 -3.71 -2.47
N LYS A 58 -14.19 -4.58 -3.16
CA LYS A 58 -14.97 -4.21 -4.34
C LYS A 58 -16.04 -3.14 -4.08
N VAL A 59 -16.75 -3.22 -2.95
CA VAL A 59 -17.81 -2.26 -2.58
C VAL A 59 -17.24 -0.86 -2.39
N GLN A 60 -16.07 -0.76 -1.77
CA GLN A 60 -15.33 0.50 -1.62
C GLN A 60 -14.92 1.08 -2.96
N ALA A 61 -14.49 0.25 -3.91
CA ALA A 61 -14.12 0.71 -5.25
C ALA A 61 -15.31 1.26 -6.03
N GLU A 62 -16.44 0.56 -6.01
CA GLU A 62 -17.70 1.01 -6.62
C GLU A 62 -18.17 2.35 -6.01
N THR A 63 -18.12 2.45 -4.68
CA THR A 63 -18.57 3.64 -3.97
C THR A 63 -17.63 4.82 -4.21
N LEU A 64 -16.31 4.58 -4.22
CA LEU A 64 -15.31 5.62 -4.54
C LEU A 64 -15.47 6.12 -5.98
N ALA A 65 -15.60 5.22 -6.95
CA ALA A 65 -15.76 5.60 -8.36
C ALA A 65 -17.00 6.46 -8.58
N LYS A 66 -18.13 6.09 -7.95
CA LYS A 66 -19.35 6.91 -7.96
C LYS A 66 -19.11 8.27 -7.30
N ALA A 67 -18.50 8.30 -6.13
CA ALA A 67 -18.28 9.52 -5.36
C ALA A 67 -17.35 10.52 -6.07
N LEU A 68 -16.32 10.02 -6.76
CA LEU A 68 -15.43 10.81 -7.61
C LEU A 68 -16.18 11.39 -8.81
N ALA A 69 -16.97 10.58 -9.51
CA ALA A 69 -17.78 11.02 -10.63
C ALA A 69 -18.81 12.09 -10.23
N ASP A 70 -19.53 11.89 -9.13
CA ASP A 70 -20.50 12.86 -8.59
C ASP A 70 -19.84 14.18 -8.16
N ALA A 71 -18.56 14.13 -7.74
CA ALA A 71 -17.77 15.29 -7.36
C ALA A 71 -17.04 15.98 -8.53
N GLY A 72 -17.09 15.40 -9.73
CA GLY A 72 -16.33 15.88 -10.90
C GLY A 72 -14.82 15.80 -10.69
N ILE A 73 -14.34 14.80 -9.95
CA ILE A 73 -12.91 14.53 -9.74
C ILE A 73 -12.53 13.34 -10.60
N ASP A 74 -11.62 13.56 -11.55
CA ASP A 74 -11.16 12.51 -12.44
C ASP A 74 -10.16 11.58 -11.74
N LEU A 75 -10.29 10.28 -12.05
CA LEU A 75 -9.30 9.25 -11.73
C LEU A 75 -8.69 8.78 -13.05
N ASP A 76 -7.47 9.24 -13.33
CA ASP A 76 -6.81 8.97 -14.61
C ASP A 76 -6.23 7.55 -14.67
N TYR A 77 -5.61 7.11 -13.58
CA TYR A 77 -4.83 5.87 -13.53
C TYR A 77 -5.09 5.06 -12.27
N VAL A 78 -5.07 3.73 -12.42
CA VAL A 78 -4.95 2.79 -11.29
C VAL A 78 -3.69 1.96 -11.52
N ILE A 79 -2.73 2.04 -10.60
CA ILE A 79 -1.46 1.32 -10.70
C ILE A 79 -1.55 0.04 -9.87
N GLU A 80 -1.35 -1.10 -10.51
CA GLU A 80 -1.28 -2.41 -9.89
C GLU A 80 0.15 -2.95 -10.02
N ILE A 81 0.82 -3.18 -8.88
CA ILE A 81 2.09 -3.89 -8.85
C ILE A 81 1.79 -5.37 -8.60
N VAL A 82 1.93 -6.18 -9.64
CA VAL A 82 1.62 -7.60 -9.63
C VAL A 82 2.77 -8.37 -9.01
N LEU A 83 2.47 -9.15 -7.98
CA LEU A 83 3.44 -10.04 -7.37
C LEU A 83 2.72 -11.29 -6.88
N ASP A 84 3.33 -12.45 -7.08
CA ASP A 84 2.83 -13.70 -6.49
C ASP A 84 2.78 -13.60 -4.96
N ARG A 85 1.76 -14.20 -4.36
CA ARG A 85 1.50 -14.14 -2.92
C ARG A 85 2.65 -14.67 -2.08
N ASP A 86 3.27 -15.77 -2.52
CA ASP A 86 4.35 -16.40 -1.78
C ASP A 86 5.65 -15.59 -1.95
N ILE A 87 5.88 -15.03 -3.14
CA ILE A 87 6.99 -14.08 -3.35
C ILE A 87 6.81 -12.82 -2.47
N ALA A 88 5.59 -12.28 -2.38
CA ALA A 88 5.28 -11.14 -1.51
C ALA A 88 5.55 -11.47 -0.04
N LYS A 89 5.14 -12.66 0.43
CA LYS A 89 5.40 -13.12 1.80
C LYS A 89 6.88 -13.30 2.05
N LEU A 90 7.61 -13.92 1.12
CA LEU A 90 9.05 -14.09 1.19
C LEU A 90 9.80 -12.75 1.30
N ARG A 91 9.38 -11.73 0.54
CA ARG A 91 9.92 -10.36 0.59
C ARG A 91 9.75 -9.67 1.95
N ILE A 92 8.68 -10.01 2.67
CA ILE A 92 8.43 -9.49 4.02
C ILE A 92 9.30 -10.23 5.03
N THR A 93 9.19 -11.56 5.08
CA THR A 93 9.80 -12.40 6.12
C THR A 93 11.33 -12.46 6.02
N GLY A 94 11.88 -12.28 4.82
CA GLY A 94 13.32 -12.31 4.59
C GLY A 94 14.05 -11.00 4.93
N ARG A 95 13.34 -9.93 5.31
CA ARG A 95 13.92 -8.63 5.65
C ARG A 95 14.86 -8.73 6.85
N ARG A 96 16.02 -8.09 6.76
CA ARG A 96 16.93 -7.87 7.90
C ARG A 96 17.24 -6.38 7.97
N LEU A 97 17.12 -5.79 9.15
CA LEU A 97 17.39 -4.37 9.39
C LEU A 97 18.76 -4.21 10.00
N CYS A 98 19.59 -3.35 9.40
CA CYS A 98 20.86 -2.98 10.02
C CYS A 98 20.60 -2.08 11.22
N VAL A 99 21.28 -2.36 12.33
CA VAL A 99 21.16 -1.57 13.56
C VAL A 99 21.76 -0.17 13.43
N ASN A 100 22.67 0.03 12.47
CA ASN A 100 23.33 1.31 12.22
C ASN A 100 22.52 2.21 11.26
N ASP A 101 21.86 1.61 10.26
CA ASP A 101 20.99 2.33 9.32
C ASP A 101 19.95 1.38 8.72
N ASN A 102 18.66 1.63 9.01
CA ASN A 102 17.57 0.83 8.48
C ASN A 102 17.43 0.90 6.94
N ASN A 103 18.08 1.87 6.29
CA ASN A 103 18.07 2.01 4.83
C ASN A 103 19.09 1.10 4.15
N HIS A 104 20.00 0.45 4.88
CA HIS A 104 20.90 -0.53 4.29
C HIS A 104 20.12 -1.77 3.83
N PRO A 105 20.05 -2.05 2.51
CA PRO A 105 19.21 -3.13 2.01
C PRO A 105 19.82 -4.48 2.38
N ASN A 106 19.05 -5.29 3.09
CA ASN A 106 19.46 -6.63 3.52
C ASN A 106 18.25 -7.59 3.45
N HIS A 107 18.36 -8.62 2.63
CA HIS A 107 17.31 -9.64 2.49
C HIS A 107 17.90 -11.03 2.28
N ILE A 108 17.49 -12.01 3.09
CA ILE A 108 18.15 -13.34 3.10
C ILE A 108 17.90 -14.18 1.84
N ALA A 109 16.82 -13.89 1.11
CA ALA A 109 16.41 -14.65 -0.07
C ALA A 109 16.82 -14.04 -1.42
N PHE A 110 17.40 -12.83 -1.46
CA PHE A 110 17.82 -12.18 -2.70
C PHE A 110 19.32 -11.95 -2.71
N ASP A 111 20.03 -12.62 -3.61
CA ASP A 111 21.50 -12.59 -3.65
C ASP A 111 22.08 -11.17 -3.84
N ALA A 112 21.43 -10.34 -4.66
CA ALA A 112 21.87 -8.96 -4.90
C ALA A 112 21.98 -8.11 -3.62
N ILE A 113 21.14 -8.40 -2.62
CA ILE A 113 21.07 -7.66 -1.35
C ILE A 113 21.18 -8.58 -0.14
N LYS A 114 21.80 -9.75 -0.30
CA LYS A 114 21.96 -10.71 0.79
C LYS A 114 22.95 -10.19 1.83
N PRO A 115 22.64 -10.33 3.14
CA PRO A 115 23.64 -10.14 4.20
C PRO A 115 24.91 -10.95 3.95
N VAL A 116 26.04 -10.46 4.43
CA VAL A 116 27.31 -11.19 4.38
C VAL A 116 27.50 -11.97 5.67
N GLU A 117 28.12 -13.14 5.59
CA GLU A 117 28.48 -13.92 6.78
C GLU A 117 29.88 -13.54 7.26
N LYS A 118 30.02 -13.22 8.54
CA LYS A 118 31.30 -12.98 9.21
C LYS A 118 31.30 -13.71 10.55
N GLU A 119 32.31 -14.56 10.76
CA GLU A 119 32.47 -15.31 12.01
C GLU A 119 31.22 -16.14 12.38
N GLY A 120 30.55 -16.74 11.39
CA GLY A 120 29.35 -17.55 11.58
C GLY A 120 28.06 -16.75 11.84
N LYS A 121 28.07 -15.42 11.70
CA LYS A 121 26.91 -14.54 11.88
C LYS A 121 26.64 -13.72 10.61
N LEU A 122 25.37 -13.58 10.25
CA LEU A 122 24.96 -12.63 9.22
C LEU A 122 25.10 -11.19 9.73
N VAL A 123 25.84 -10.37 8.98
CA VAL A 123 26.02 -8.94 9.22
C VAL A 123 25.61 -8.14 7.99
N CYS A 124 25.35 -6.85 8.21
CA CYS A 124 24.94 -5.93 7.16
C CYS A 124 25.95 -5.92 6.01
N ARG A 125 25.47 -6.15 4.78
CA ARG A 125 26.33 -6.15 3.58
C ARG A 125 26.97 -4.79 3.26
N VAL A 126 26.43 -3.69 3.81
CA VAL A 126 26.90 -2.33 3.52
C VAL A 126 27.96 -1.87 4.52
N CYS A 127 27.77 -2.13 5.82
CA CYS A 127 28.64 -1.58 6.87
C CYS A 127 29.18 -2.61 7.87
N GLY A 128 28.81 -3.89 7.74
CA GLY A 128 29.20 -4.95 8.67
C GLY A 128 28.54 -4.89 10.05
N GLY A 129 27.59 -3.96 10.25
CA GLY A 129 26.83 -3.86 11.50
C GLY A 129 25.86 -5.02 11.71
N ASP A 130 25.43 -5.20 12.95
CA ASP A 130 24.47 -6.23 13.32
C ASP A 130 23.12 -6.07 12.60
N LEU A 131 22.43 -7.20 12.45
CA LEU A 131 21.12 -7.29 11.82
C LEU A 131 20.05 -7.72 12.84
N LYS A 132 18.88 -7.11 12.74
CA LYS A 132 17.67 -7.50 13.48
C LYS A 132 16.50 -7.75 12.53
N THR A 133 15.49 -8.48 13.00
CA THR A 133 14.18 -8.58 12.33
C THR A 133 13.20 -7.63 13.00
N ARG A 134 12.05 -7.39 12.36
CA ARG A 134 10.90 -6.79 13.04
C ARG A 134 9.93 -7.90 13.44
N PRO A 135 9.29 -7.83 14.62
CA PRO A 135 8.34 -8.85 15.06
C PRO A 135 7.19 -9.06 14.06
N ASP A 136 6.68 -7.98 13.45
CA ASP A 136 5.59 -8.02 12.47
C ASP A 136 6.00 -8.66 11.13
N ASP A 137 7.28 -8.59 10.76
CA ASP A 137 7.81 -9.29 9.58
C ASP A 137 7.88 -10.80 9.80
N GLN A 138 7.78 -11.29 11.04
CA GLN A 138 7.84 -12.71 11.38
C GLN A 138 6.50 -13.28 11.84
N ASP A 139 5.44 -12.45 11.85
CA ASP A 139 4.08 -12.87 12.18
C ASP A 139 3.36 -13.34 10.91
N ASP A 140 3.53 -14.63 10.60
CA ASP A 140 2.87 -15.26 9.46
C ASP A 140 1.35 -15.10 9.51
N THR A 141 0.75 -15.11 10.70
CA THR A 141 -0.71 -14.99 10.85
C THR A 141 -1.18 -13.59 10.45
N ALA A 142 -0.48 -12.54 10.88
CA ALA A 142 -0.79 -11.17 10.49
C ALA A 142 -0.55 -10.92 9.00
N ILE A 143 0.53 -11.47 8.43
CA ILE A 143 0.82 -11.38 6.99
C ILE A 143 -0.28 -12.08 6.20
N ASP A 144 -0.62 -13.32 6.55
CA ASP A 144 -1.63 -14.10 5.83
C ASP A 144 -3.03 -13.48 5.93
N LYS A 145 -3.38 -12.88 7.07
CA LYS A 145 -4.64 -12.10 7.20
C LYS A 145 -4.69 -10.95 6.20
N ARG A 146 -3.59 -10.20 6.01
CA ARG A 146 -3.52 -9.09 5.04
C ARG A 146 -3.55 -9.61 3.61
N HIS A 147 -2.79 -10.67 3.32
CA HIS A 147 -2.75 -11.28 1.98
C HIS A 147 -4.09 -11.91 1.59
N ASN A 148 -4.83 -12.51 2.53
CA ASN A 148 -6.16 -13.06 2.25
C ASN A 148 -7.13 -11.96 1.77
N ILE A 149 -7.05 -10.75 2.33
CA ILE A 149 -7.86 -9.61 1.89
C ILE A 149 -7.37 -9.10 0.53
N TYR A 150 -6.05 -8.99 0.36
CA TYR A 150 -5.48 -8.45 -0.88
C TYR A 150 -5.78 -9.35 -2.07
N TYR A 151 -5.43 -10.63 -1.97
CA TYR A 151 -5.51 -11.63 -3.04
C TYR A 151 -6.91 -12.25 -3.23
N ASP A 152 -7.93 -11.77 -2.52
CA ASP A 152 -9.31 -12.19 -2.77
C ASP A 152 -9.85 -11.48 -4.03
N GLU A 153 -10.08 -12.27 -5.08
CA GLU A 153 -10.60 -11.83 -6.38
C GLU A 153 -12.11 -11.63 -6.41
N VAL A 154 -12.83 -12.08 -5.37
CA VAL A 154 -14.30 -11.99 -5.28
C VAL A 154 -14.73 -10.73 -4.55
N THR A 155 -14.17 -10.47 -3.37
CA THR A 155 -14.59 -9.32 -2.54
C THR A 155 -13.45 -8.38 -2.17
N GLY A 156 -12.20 -8.86 -2.17
CA GLY A 156 -11.02 -8.16 -1.67
C GLY A 156 -10.43 -7.09 -2.59
N THR A 157 -9.13 -6.82 -2.40
CA THR A 157 -8.42 -5.74 -3.11
C THR A 157 -8.21 -6.09 -4.58
N MET A 158 -7.92 -7.35 -4.93
CA MET A 158 -7.89 -7.78 -6.33
C MET A 158 -9.27 -7.65 -7.00
N ALA A 159 -10.37 -7.92 -6.28
CA ALA A 159 -11.71 -7.66 -6.79
C ALA A 159 -11.95 -6.17 -7.09
N ALA A 160 -11.43 -5.27 -6.26
CA ALA A 160 -11.46 -3.82 -6.49
C ALA A 160 -10.64 -3.40 -7.72
N VAL A 161 -9.43 -3.94 -7.89
CA VAL A 161 -8.61 -3.67 -9.09
C VAL A 161 -9.31 -4.20 -10.35
N ASN A 162 -9.87 -5.41 -10.30
CA ASN A 162 -10.61 -6.01 -11.40
C ASN A 162 -11.87 -5.21 -11.76
N TYR A 163 -12.53 -4.59 -10.78
CA TYR A 163 -13.61 -3.63 -11.04
C TYR A 163 -13.12 -2.45 -11.88
N PHE A 164 -12.00 -1.80 -11.51
CA PHE A 164 -11.45 -0.69 -12.30
C PHE A 164 -11.01 -1.12 -13.71
N LYS A 165 -10.46 -2.33 -13.88
CA LYS A 165 -10.10 -2.89 -15.20
C LYS A 165 -11.30 -3.02 -16.15
N GLN A 166 -12.52 -3.15 -15.62
CA GLN A 166 -13.75 -3.26 -16.40
C GLN A 166 -14.37 -1.91 -16.75
N LEU A 167 -13.91 -0.82 -16.13
CA LEU A 167 -14.41 0.52 -16.41
C LEU A 167 -13.74 1.10 -17.66
N LYS A 168 -14.45 1.99 -18.34
CA LYS A 168 -13.91 2.82 -19.43
C LYS A 168 -13.24 4.11 -18.96
N GLY A 169 -13.23 4.35 -17.64
CA GLY A 169 -12.70 5.57 -17.03
C GLY A 169 -11.18 5.50 -16.87
N PRO A 170 -10.67 5.10 -15.69
CA PRO A 170 -9.23 5.06 -15.45
C PRO A 170 -8.52 4.02 -16.32
N LYS A 171 -7.32 4.37 -16.79
CA LYS A 171 -6.38 3.39 -17.35
C LYS A 171 -5.75 2.59 -16.21
N VAL A 172 -5.97 1.28 -16.19
CA VAL A 172 -5.28 0.40 -15.24
C VAL A 172 -3.91 0.01 -15.80
N ILE A 173 -2.85 0.32 -15.06
CA ILE A 173 -1.46 0.00 -15.38
C ILE A 173 -1.03 -1.13 -14.46
N SER A 174 -0.88 -2.34 -15.01
CA SER A 174 -0.38 -3.51 -14.28
C SER A 174 1.09 -3.73 -14.63
N VAL A 175 1.97 -3.69 -13.63
CA VAL A 175 3.41 -3.91 -13.80
C VAL A 175 3.88 -5.10 -12.97
N ASP A 176 4.83 -5.87 -13.50
CA ASP A 176 5.50 -6.93 -12.73
C ASP A 176 6.36 -6.31 -11.62
N GLY A 177 6.10 -6.69 -10.38
CA GLY A 177 6.84 -6.24 -9.20
C GLY A 177 8.10 -7.05 -8.90
N THR A 178 8.42 -8.11 -9.65
CA THR A 178 9.60 -8.95 -9.42
C THR A 178 10.96 -8.27 -9.71
N PRO A 179 11.11 -7.37 -10.70
CA PRO A 179 12.40 -6.74 -11.01
C PRO A 179 12.89 -5.75 -9.95
N SER A 180 13.99 -5.05 -10.24
CA SER A 180 14.52 -4.01 -9.36
C SER A 180 13.59 -2.80 -9.27
N ILE A 181 13.76 -2.00 -8.21
CA ILE A 181 12.97 -0.77 -8.00
C ILE A 181 13.06 0.15 -9.22
N ALA A 182 14.25 0.29 -9.82
CA ALA A 182 14.45 1.14 -10.98
C ALA A 182 13.65 0.64 -12.19
N GLU A 183 13.70 -0.67 -12.48
CA GLU A 183 12.98 -1.27 -13.60
C GLU A 183 11.46 -1.18 -13.44
N VAL A 184 10.94 -1.43 -12.23
CA VAL A 184 9.50 -1.28 -11.94
C VAL A 184 9.09 0.18 -12.07
N SER A 185 9.90 1.11 -11.56
CA SER A 185 9.64 2.55 -11.66
C SER A 185 9.60 2.99 -13.12
N ASP A 186 10.57 2.59 -13.93
CA ASP A 186 10.63 2.89 -15.35
C ASP A 186 9.44 2.29 -16.12
N ALA A 187 8.99 1.09 -15.75
CA ALA A 187 7.82 0.46 -16.34
C ALA A 187 6.54 1.26 -16.07
N ILE A 188 6.35 1.74 -14.83
CA ILE A 188 5.22 2.61 -14.48
C ILE A 188 5.31 3.94 -15.23
N MET A 189 6.48 4.60 -15.18
CA MET A 189 6.67 5.92 -15.79
C MET A 189 6.49 5.92 -17.31
N LYS A 190 6.77 4.81 -18.01
CA LYS A 190 6.51 4.67 -19.45
C LYS A 190 5.03 4.64 -19.80
N GLU A 191 4.18 4.23 -18.86
CA GLU A 191 2.74 4.05 -19.06
C GLU A 191 1.92 5.28 -18.64
N LEU A 192 2.49 6.13 -17.80
CA LEU A 192 1.97 7.45 -17.45
C LEU A 192 2.29 8.42 -18.59
N ALA A 193 1.26 8.98 -19.22
CA ALA A 193 1.38 9.93 -20.32
C ALA A 193 1.86 11.31 -19.84
#